data_AF-W4LUA3-F1
#
_entry.id   AF-W4LUA3-F1
#
_cell.length_a   1.000
_cell.length_b   1.000
_cell.length_c   1.000
_cell.angle_alpha   90.00
_cell.angle_beta   90.00
_cell.angle_gamma   90.00
#
_symmetry.space_group_name_H-M   'P 1'
#
loop_
_entity.id
_entity.type
_entity.pdbx_description
1 polymer ?
#
loop_
_entity_poly.entity_id
_entity_poly.type
_entity_poly.pdbx_seq_one_letter_code
_entity_poly.pdbx_strand_id
1 'polypeptide(L)' 'MNLFRSEAHARRWELFNTDYESNLQPLSAWVERFSADRFRERIRPDYISWTKSLP' A
#
# COMPACT_ATOMS: atom_id res chain seq x y z
N MET A 1 5.42 -1.66 -4.95
CA MET A 1 4.12 -2.27 -5.33
C MET A 1 4.12 -2.46 -6.83
N ASN A 2 3.61 -3.58 -7.32
CA ASN A 2 3.40 -3.82 -8.75
C ASN A 2 1.91 -4.04 -9.00
N LEU A 3 1.40 -3.48 -10.09
CA LEU A 3 0.04 -3.75 -10.55
C LEU A 3 0.08 -4.84 -11.61
N PHE A 4 -0.82 -5.80 -11.49
CA PHE A 4 -0.95 -6.91 -12.42
C PHE A 4 -2.37 -6.95 -12.98
N ARG A 5 -2.51 -7.45 -14.21
CA ARG A 5 -3.83 -7.61 -14.86
C ARG A 5 -4.71 -8.65 -14.16
N SER A 6 -4.10 -9.63 -13.49
CA SER A 6 -4.79 -10.61 -12.64
C SER A 6 -3.81 -11.29 -11.69
N GLU A 7 -4.32 -11.99 -10.67
CA GLU A 7 -3.51 -12.78 -9.74
C GLU A 7 -2.66 -13.84 -10.45
N ALA A 8 -3.19 -14.45 -11.51
CA ALA A 8 -2.46 -15.43 -12.31
C ALA A 8 -1.22 -14.80 -13.00
N HIS A 9 -1.28 -13.52 -13.40
CA HIS A 9 -0.11 -12.83 -13.93
C HIS A 9 0.91 -12.52 -12.83
N ALA A 10 0.44 -12.18 -11.62
CA ALA A 10 1.33 -11.95 -10.48
C ALA A 10 2.10 -13.22 -10.10
N ARG A 11 1.43 -14.38 -10.04
CA ARG A 11 2.05 -15.67 -9.68
C ARG A 11 3.04 -16.20 -10.71
N ARG A 12 2.89 -15.80 -11.98
CA ARG A 12 3.83 -16.15 -13.07
C ARG A 12 4.97 -15.15 -13.23
N TRP A 13 4.97 -14.06 -12.46
CA TRP A 13 6.04 -13.08 -12.51
C TRP A 13 7.34 -13.69 -11.95
N GLU A 14 8.45 -13.49 -12.63
CA GLU A 14 9.76 -14.09 -12.28
C GLU A 14 10.21 -13.77 -10.84
N LEU A 15 9.84 -12.59 -10.34
CA LEU A 15 10.19 -12.14 -8.99
C LEU A 15 9.06 -12.37 -7.99
N PHE A 16 8.08 -13.22 -8.31
CA PHE A 16 7.03 -13.59 -7.37
C PHE A 16 7.65 -14.31 -6.18
N ASN A 17 7.46 -13.74 -4.99
CA ASN A 17 7.92 -14.32 -3.74
C ASN A 17 6.69 -14.74 -2.91
N THR A 18 6.60 -16.05 -2.65
CA THR A 18 5.52 -16.69 -1.90
C THR A 18 5.41 -16.19 -0.46
N ASP A 19 6.50 -15.70 0.14
CA ASP A 19 6.49 -15.13 1.49
C ASP A 19 5.59 -13.89 1.59
N TYR A 20 5.36 -13.22 0.47
CA TYR A 20 4.50 -12.03 0.38
C TYR A 20 3.15 -12.32 -0.30
N GLU A 21 2.76 -13.59 -0.46
CA GLU A 21 1.51 -13.96 -1.12
C GLU A 21 0.27 -13.36 -0.45
N SER A 22 0.31 -13.16 0.87
CA SER A 22 -0.75 -12.47 1.62
C SER A 22 -0.97 -11.02 1.15
N ASN A 23 0.03 -10.40 0.53
CA ASN A 23 -0.05 -9.06 -0.06
C ASN A 23 -0.55 -9.06 -1.52
N LEU A 24 -0.75 -10.23 -2.13
CA LEU A 24 -1.46 -10.33 -3.41
C LEU A 24 -2.96 -10.13 -3.14
N GLN A 25 -3.39 -8.87 -3.17
CA GLN A 25 -4.75 -8.45 -2.87
C GLN A 25 -5.37 -7.71 -4.07
N PRO A 26 -6.70 -7.67 -4.20
CA PRO A 26 -7.38 -6.82 -5.17
C PRO A 26 -6.98 -5.35 -5.03
N LEU A 27 -7.02 -4.60 -6.13
CA LEU A 27 -6.69 -3.17 -6.12
C LEU A 27 -7.55 -2.39 -5.11
N SER A 28 -8.82 -2.74 -4.96
CA SER A 28 -9.74 -2.10 -4.01
C SER A 28 -9.25 -2.16 -2.57
N ALA A 29 -8.68 -3.28 -2.12
CA ALA A 29 -8.15 -3.42 -0.76
C ALA A 29 -6.97 -2.46 -0.50
N TRP A 30 -6.12 -2.25 -1.51
CA TRP A 30 -5.04 -1.28 -1.42
C TRP A 30 -5.53 0.16 -1.50
N VAL A 31 -6.50 0.45 -2.37
CA VAL A 31 -7.14 1.77 -2.44
C VAL A 31 -7.73 2.15 -1.09
N GLU A 32 -8.48 1.26 -0.46
CA GLU A 32 -9.03 1.48 0.89
C GLU A 32 -7.93 1.74 1.91
N ARG A 33 -6.92 0.85 1.99
CA ARG A 33 -5.80 0.98 2.93
C ARG A 33 -5.03 2.28 2.76
N PHE A 34 -4.77 2.73 1.53
CA PHE A 34 -4.02 3.95 1.25
C PHE A 34 -4.89 5.22 1.23
N SER A 35 -6.21 5.08 1.25
CA SER A 35 -7.13 6.22 1.40
C SER A 35 -7.30 6.68 2.84
N ALA A 36 -6.77 5.93 3.81
CA ALA A 36 -6.82 6.28 5.23
C ALA A 36 -6.22 7.68 5.49
N ASP A 37 -6.82 8.42 6.43
CA ASP A 37 -6.46 9.82 6.71
C ASP A 37 -4.97 10.00 7.01
N ARG A 38 -4.34 9.01 7.67
CA ARG A 38 -2.88 9.00 7.92
C ARG A 38 -2.02 9.22 6.68
N PHE A 39 -2.48 8.78 5.51
CA PHE A 39 -1.76 8.98 4.25
C PHE A 39 -2.08 10.34 3.64
N ARG A 40 -3.31 10.85 3.81
CA ARG A 40 -3.68 12.22 3.43
C ARG A 40 -2.92 13.25 4.24
N GLU A 41 -2.76 13.02 5.54
CA GLU A 41 -2.06 13.90 6.48
C GLU A 41 -0.59 14.11 6.13
N ARG A 42 0.03 13.21 5.35
CA ARG A 42 1.41 13.36 4.85
C ARG A 42 1.59 14.59 3.96
N ILE A 43 0.52 15.15 3.40
CA ILE A 43 0.57 16.38 2.60
C ILE A 43 0.59 17.65 3.44
N ARG A 44 0.42 17.55 4.76
CA ARG A 44 0.43 18.71 5.65
C ARG A 44 1.78 19.44 5.57
N PRO A 45 1.80 20.78 5.49
CA PRO A 45 3.04 21.56 5.51
C PRO A 45 3.89 21.31 6.77
N ASP A 46 3.23 20.99 7.89
CA ASP A 46 3.83 20.76 9.20
C ASP A 46 3.93 19.28 9.59
N TYR A 47 3.80 18.35 8.62
CA TYR A 47 3.64 16.91 8.89
C TYR A 47 4.67 16.34 9.87
N ILE A 48 5.96 16.68 9.73
CA ILE A 48 7.04 16.16 10.58
C ILE A 48 6.94 16.68 12.04
N SER A 49 6.62 17.95 12.23
CA SER A 49 6.41 18.51 13.58
C SER A 49 5.10 18.01 14.19
N TRP A 50 4.05 17.90 13.38
CA TRP A 50 2.74 17.42 13.81
C TRP A 50 2.76 15.95 14.23
N THR A 51 3.39 15.06 13.47
CA THR A 51 3.52 13.64 13.82
C THR A 51 4.27 13.42 15.14
N LYS A 52 5.25 14.26 15.47
CA LYS A 52 5.94 14.22 16.77
C LYS A 52 5.09 14.70 17.95
N SER A 53 3.99 15.40 17.67
CA SER A 53 3.05 15.90 18.69
C SER A 53 1.88 14.96 18.94
N LEU A 54 1.73 13.91 18.14
CA LEU A 54 0.72 12.88 18.37
C LEU A 54 1.11 12.04 19.60
N PRO A 55 0.14 11.71 20.47
CA PRO A 55 0.38 10.89 21.64
C PRO A 55 0.80 9.45 21.32
#